data_AF-A0A1V2B5N9-F1
#
_entry.id   AF-A0A1V2B5N9-F1
#
_cell.length_a   1.000
_cell.length_b   1.000
_cell.length_c   1.000
_cell.angle_alpha   90.00
_cell.angle_beta   90.00
_cell.angle_gamma   90.00
#
_symmetry.space_group_name_H-M   'P 1'
#
loop_
_entity.id
_entity.type
_entity.pdbx_description
1 polymer ?
#
loop_
_entity_poly.entity_id
_entity_poly.type
_entity_poly.pdbx_seq_one_letter_code
_entity_poly.pdbx_strand_id
1 'polypeptide(L)'
;MHTHTGLRTCLYIQSDKQAVAAAINKYISFTGKRTSYKALEEIFVTRKSSEPGSVLVYQKDKIFPVAIDTIAFFYLKNGIVYLTTFDKKTYPLTKNMEELSKLTEPLFYRANRQYLIHKKSVLDASGYLSRKLSVTLSIPVPERITISREKVSQFLEWLTQA
;
A
#
# COMPACT_ATOMS: atom_id res chain seq x y z
N MET A 1 -78.27 -43.17 -14.85
CA MET A 1 -77.71 -44.48 -14.46
C MET A 1 -76.37 -44.25 -13.79
N HIS A 2 -76.24 -44.83 -12.60
CA HIS A 2 -75.16 -44.90 -11.62
C HIS A 2 -73.70 -44.93 -12.15
N THR A 3 -72.79 -44.16 -11.53
CA THR A 3 -71.68 -44.55 -10.59
C THR A 3 -70.64 -43.40 -10.53
N HIS A 4 -70.41 -42.70 -9.40
CA HIS A 4 -69.36 -42.96 -8.37
C HIS A 4 -68.02 -43.44 -9.00
N THR A 5 -66.83 -42.86 -8.81
CA THR A 5 -66.21 -42.26 -7.61
C THR A 5 -64.83 -41.68 -7.98
N GLY A 6 -64.32 -40.67 -7.27
CA GLY A 6 -62.89 -40.62 -6.93
C GLY A 6 -62.12 -39.32 -7.16
N LEU A 7 -62.40 -38.30 -6.35
CA LEU A 7 -61.45 -37.24 -5.99
C LEU A 7 -60.23 -37.83 -5.25
N ARG A 8 -59.10 -37.98 -5.95
CA ARG A 8 -57.73 -38.11 -5.42
C ARG A 8 -56.86 -37.50 -6.54
N THR A 9 -56.14 -36.41 -6.40
CA THR A 9 -55.07 -36.14 -5.43
C THR A 9 -54.68 -34.67 -5.63
N CYS A 10 -54.95 -33.78 -4.68
CA CYS A 10 -54.39 -32.42 -4.72
C CYS A 10 -53.93 -32.03 -3.31
N LEU A 11 -52.99 -32.82 -2.77
CA LEU A 11 -52.27 -32.55 -1.53
C LEU A 11 -50.84 -33.08 -1.70
N TYR A 12 -50.05 -32.42 -2.55
CA TYR A 12 -48.60 -32.67 -2.60
C TYR A 12 -47.78 -31.39 -2.87
N ILE A 13 -48.22 -30.23 -2.40
CA ILE A 13 -47.41 -29.00 -2.46
C ILE A 13 -47.55 -28.16 -1.18
N GLN A 14 -47.45 -28.80 -0.01
CA GLN A 14 -47.43 -28.07 1.27
C GLN A 14 -46.40 -28.58 2.30
N SER A 15 -45.49 -29.46 1.90
CA SER A 15 -44.53 -30.12 2.81
C SER A 15 -43.07 -29.76 2.54
N ASP A 16 -42.78 -28.57 1.98
CA ASP A 16 -41.37 -28.16 1.77
C ASP A 16 -41.06 -26.69 2.10
N LYS A 17 -42.04 -25.85 2.42
CA LYS A 17 -41.74 -24.46 2.81
C LYS A 17 -41.05 -24.37 4.17
N GLN A 18 -41.43 -25.23 5.11
CA GLN A 18 -40.94 -25.15 6.48
C GLN A 18 -39.54 -25.74 6.64
N ALA A 19 -39.24 -26.83 5.93
CA ALA A 19 -37.91 -27.42 5.89
C ALA A 19 -36.90 -26.50 5.20
N VAL A 20 -37.29 -25.90 4.07
CA VAL A 20 -36.46 -24.93 3.35
C VAL A 20 -36.25 -23.66 4.17
N ALA A 21 -37.29 -23.13 4.82
CA ALA A 21 -37.16 -21.97 5.71
C ALA A 21 -36.25 -22.26 6.91
N ALA A 22 -36.36 -23.45 7.50
CA ALA A 22 -35.48 -23.88 8.59
C ALA A 22 -34.03 -24.04 8.12
N ALA A 23 -33.80 -24.57 6.92
CA ALA A 23 -32.47 -24.71 6.33
C ALA A 23 -31.84 -23.34 6.01
N ILE A 24 -32.64 -22.38 5.52
CA ILE A 24 -32.18 -21.00 5.27
C ILE A 24 -31.86 -20.30 6.59
N ASN A 25 -32.73 -20.39 7.60
CA ASN A 25 -32.46 -19.79 8.91
C ASN A 25 -31.25 -20.42 9.60
N LYS A 26 -31.03 -21.73 9.43
CA LYS A 26 -29.83 -22.42 9.90
C LYS A 26 -28.58 -21.96 9.14
N TYR A 27 -28.65 -21.75 7.83
CA TYR A 27 -27.53 -21.21 7.05
C TYR A 27 -27.20 -19.76 7.44
N ILE A 28 -28.21 -18.91 7.64
CA ILE A 28 -28.04 -17.52 8.07
C ILE A 28 -27.46 -17.46 9.50
N SER A 29 -27.92 -18.31 10.41
CA SER A 29 -27.38 -18.36 11.78
C SER A 29 -25.95 -18.90 11.84
N PHE A 30 -25.56 -19.80 10.92
CA PHE A 30 -24.18 -20.26 10.78
C PHE A 30 -23.25 -19.26 10.08
N THR A 31 -23.76 -18.44 9.15
CA THR A 31 -22.96 -17.42 8.44
C THR A 31 -22.79 -16.11 9.22
N GLY A 32 -23.48 -15.95 10.36
CA GLY A 32 -23.28 -14.86 11.34
C GLY A 32 -21.91 -14.86 12.04
N LYS A 33 -21.08 -15.89 11.82
CA LYS A 33 -19.64 -15.92 12.14
C LYS A 33 -18.76 -15.78 10.91
N ARG A 34 -19.17 -14.97 9.92
CA ARG A 34 -18.17 -14.32 9.06
C ARG A 34 -17.40 -13.35 9.95
N THR A 35 -16.23 -13.77 10.42
CA THR A 35 -15.20 -12.83 10.86
C THR A 35 -15.07 -11.82 9.73
N SER A 36 -15.60 -10.61 9.96
CA SER A 36 -15.67 -9.59 8.93
C SER A 36 -14.23 -9.26 8.55
N TYR A 37 -13.85 -9.43 7.29
CA TYR A 37 -12.53 -9.02 6.81
C TYR A 37 -12.25 -7.54 7.15
N LYS A 38 -13.31 -6.71 7.26
CA LYS A 38 -13.22 -5.33 7.76
C LYS A 38 -12.74 -5.22 9.21
N ALA A 39 -13.17 -6.13 10.09
CA ALA A 39 -12.68 -6.16 11.47
C ALA A 39 -11.22 -6.62 11.53
N LEU A 40 -10.78 -7.46 10.60
CA LEU A 40 -9.36 -7.80 10.46
C LEU A 40 -8.55 -6.60 9.91
N GLU A 41 -9.06 -5.87 8.92
CA GLU A 41 -8.44 -4.64 8.40
C GLU A 41 -8.24 -3.60 9.52
N GLU A 42 -9.24 -3.38 10.38
CA GLU A 42 -9.15 -2.45 11.51
C GLU A 42 -8.09 -2.89 12.55
N ILE A 43 -7.93 -4.19 12.80
CA ILE A 43 -6.91 -4.72 13.72
C ILE A 43 -5.48 -4.57 13.14
N PHE A 44 -5.30 -4.77 11.82
CA PHE A 44 -4.02 -4.54 11.15
C PHE A 44 -3.63 -3.06 11.12
N VAL A 45 -4.59 -2.15 10.94
CA VAL A 45 -4.37 -0.70 10.99
C VAL A 45 -4.06 -0.23 12.41
N THR A 46 -4.74 -0.77 13.42
CA THR A 46 -4.56 -0.36 14.83
C THR A 46 -3.18 -0.75 15.40
N ARG A 47 -2.59 -1.87 14.93
CA ARG A 47 -1.22 -2.28 15.32
C ARG A 47 -0.11 -1.50 14.60
N LYS A 48 -0.43 -0.67 13.61
CA LYS A 48 0.53 0.19 12.90
C LYS A 48 0.70 1.55 13.61
N SER A 49 0.78 1.52 14.93
CA SER A 49 1.18 2.63 15.79
C SER A 49 2.33 2.07 16.66
N SER A 50 3.53 2.64 16.76
CA SER A 50 3.92 4.05 16.75
C SER A 50 5.43 4.20 16.54
N GLU A 51 6.07 3.38 15.71
CA GLU A 51 7.48 3.60 15.35
C GLU A 51 7.58 3.76 13.83
N PRO A 52 8.25 4.82 13.32
CA PRO A 52 8.59 4.89 11.91
C PRO A 52 9.36 3.60 11.57
N GLY A 53 8.90 2.87 10.55
CA GLY A 53 9.56 1.63 10.14
C GLY A 53 11.05 1.85 9.89
N SER A 54 11.83 0.76 9.87
CA SER A 54 13.26 0.84 9.59
C SER A 54 13.64 0.03 8.36
N VAL A 55 14.68 0.48 7.67
CA VAL A 55 15.34 -0.24 6.59
C VAL A 55 16.62 -0.86 7.16
N LEU A 56 16.74 -2.18 7.03
CA LEU A 56 17.95 -2.89 7.46
C LEU A 56 19.09 -2.62 6.48
N VAL A 57 20.21 -2.14 7.02
CA VAL A 57 21.45 -1.95 6.28
C VAL A 57 22.44 -3.05 6.66
N TYR A 58 23.02 -3.68 5.64
CA TYR A 58 24.05 -4.70 5.78
C TYR A 58 25.39 -4.08 5.40
N GLN A 59 26.30 -3.94 6.36
CA GLN A 59 27.62 -3.37 6.15
C GLN A 59 28.67 -4.29 6.77
N LYS A 60 29.43 -4.99 5.90
CA LYS A 60 30.40 -6.01 6.31
C LYS A 60 29.70 -7.04 7.23
N ASP A 61 30.16 -7.20 8.46
CA ASP A 61 29.59 -8.12 9.45
C ASP A 61 28.54 -7.48 10.37
N LYS A 62 28.11 -6.25 10.08
CA LYS A 62 27.13 -5.53 10.89
C LYS A 62 25.81 -5.37 10.15
N ILE A 63 24.73 -5.66 10.87
CA ILE A 63 23.36 -5.37 10.44
C ILE A 63 22.80 -4.37 11.44
N PHE A 64 22.32 -3.24 10.95
CA PHE A 64 21.68 -2.25 11.81
C PHE A 64 20.46 -1.63 11.11
N PRO A 65 19.42 -1.28 11.89
CA PRO A 65 18.25 -0.59 11.36
C PRO A 65 18.56 0.89 11.13
N VAL A 66 18.08 1.43 10.02
CA VAL A 66 18.03 2.87 9.75
C VAL A 66 16.57 3.29 9.69
N ALA A 67 16.15 4.20 10.57
CA ALA A 67 14.76 4.64 10.65
C ALA A 67 14.35 5.44 9.39
N ILE A 68 13.15 5.18 8.87
CA ILE A 68 12.59 5.77 7.64
C ILE A 68 12.60 7.30 7.66
N ASP A 69 12.36 7.90 8.83
CA ASP A 69 12.34 9.34 9.06
C ASP A 69 13.73 10.01 8.96
N THR A 70 14.81 9.27 9.22
CA THR A 70 16.19 9.75 9.09
C THR A 70 16.74 9.67 7.66
N ILE A 71 15.99 9.03 6.75
CA ILE A 71 16.41 8.80 5.37
C ILE A 71 15.95 9.96 4.49
N ALA A 72 16.86 10.57 3.74
CA ALA A 72 16.57 11.71 2.86
C ALA A 72 16.12 11.26 1.47
N PHE A 73 16.77 10.24 0.90
CA PHE A 73 16.40 9.65 -0.39
C PHE A 73 17.07 8.28 -0.59
N PHE A 74 16.51 7.51 -1.52
CA PHE A 74 17.14 6.35 -2.11
C PHE A 74 17.45 6.62 -3.57
N TYR A 75 18.54 6.05 -4.07
CA TYR A 75 18.91 6.17 -5.47
C TYR A 75 19.54 4.89 -6.03
N LEU A 76 19.27 4.60 -7.30
CA LEU A 76 19.86 3.49 -8.05
C LEU A 76 21.07 4.01 -8.84
N LYS A 77 22.24 3.42 -8.61
CA LYS A 77 23.48 3.71 -9.34
C LYS A 77 24.22 2.41 -9.64
N ASN A 78 24.57 2.20 -10.91
CA ASN A 78 25.28 1.00 -11.39
C ASN A 78 24.61 -0.32 -10.96
N GLY A 79 23.27 -0.37 -10.99
CA GLY A 79 22.50 -1.55 -10.59
C GLY A 79 22.36 -1.77 -9.07
N ILE A 80 23.02 -0.94 -8.25
CA ILE A 80 22.98 -1.02 -6.79
C ILE A 80 22.08 0.10 -6.26
N VAL A 81 21.18 -0.25 -5.34
CA VAL A 81 20.35 0.74 -4.63
C VAL A 81 21.12 1.24 -3.43
N TYR A 82 21.08 2.55 -3.23
CA TYR A 82 21.70 3.22 -2.10
C TYR A 82 20.63 3.99 -1.33
N LEU A 83 20.81 4.06 -0.03
CA LEU A 83 20.08 4.91 0.90
C LEU A 83 21.01 6.02 1.36
N THR A 84 20.52 7.26 1.40
CA THR A 84 21.24 8.40 1.98
C THR A 84 20.41 9.04 3.08
N THR A 85 21.01 9.20 4.26
CA THR A 85 20.37 9.84 5.41
C THR A 85 20.48 11.36 5.37
N PHE A 86 19.68 12.06 6.18
CA PHE A 86 19.83 13.51 6.39
C PHE A 86 21.21 13.89 6.95
N ASP A 87 21.88 12.98 7.67
CA ASP A 87 23.26 13.12 8.12
C ASP A 87 24.31 12.92 7.01
N LYS A 88 23.89 12.82 5.74
CA LYS A 88 24.76 12.65 4.56
C LYS A 88 25.53 11.32 4.56
N LYS A 89 25.08 10.32 5.31
CA LYS A 89 25.65 8.97 5.28
C LYS A 89 24.95 8.15 4.23
N THR A 90 25.72 7.45 3.40
CA THR A 90 25.20 6.63 2.30
C THR A 90 25.52 5.16 2.51
N TYR A 91 24.53 4.30 2.31
CA TYR A 91 24.64 2.86 2.53
C TYR A 91 24.07 2.09 1.33
N PRO A 92 24.75 1.03 0.85
CA PRO A 92 24.20 0.16 -0.17
C PRO A 92 23.09 -0.72 0.43
N LEU A 93 22.08 -1.02 -0.38
CA LEU A 93 20.95 -1.87 -0.05
C LEU A 93 20.82 -3.01 -1.05
N THR A 94 20.36 -4.16 -0.55
CA THR A 94 20.01 -5.33 -1.38
C THR A 94 18.58 -5.25 -1.93
N LYS A 95 17.72 -4.43 -1.30
CA LYS A 95 16.33 -4.24 -1.73
C LYS A 95 16.25 -3.43 -3.01
N ASN A 96 15.26 -3.75 -3.85
CA ASN A 96 14.99 -2.98 -5.05
C ASN A 96 14.13 -1.73 -4.74
N MET A 97 14.10 -0.80 -5.71
CA MET A 97 13.38 0.46 -5.58
C MET A 97 11.85 0.31 -5.49
N GLU A 98 11.27 -0.78 -5.99
CA GLU A 98 9.81 -1.00 -5.93
C GLU A 98 9.37 -1.45 -4.53
N GLU A 99 10.11 -2.40 -3.93
CA GLU A 99 9.92 -2.80 -2.54
C GLU A 99 10.07 -1.61 -1.60
N LEU A 100 11.11 -0.80 -1.81
CA LEU A 100 11.35 0.38 -0.97
C LEU A 100 10.23 1.41 -1.11
N SER A 101 9.69 1.63 -2.32
CA SER A 101 8.54 2.51 -2.53
C SER A 101 7.37 2.07 -1.66
N LYS A 102 6.95 0.81 -1.77
CA LYS A 102 5.81 0.26 -1.00
C LYS A 102 6.05 0.30 0.51
N LEU A 103 7.28 0.03 0.94
CA LEU A 103 7.65 0.01 2.37
C LEU A 103 7.63 1.40 3.01
N THR A 104 7.96 2.43 2.23
CA THR A 104 8.20 3.79 2.74
C THR A 104 7.10 4.79 2.38
N GLU A 105 6.04 4.32 1.74
CA GLU A 105 4.81 5.07 1.55
C GLU A 105 4.13 5.41 2.90
N PRO A 106 3.56 6.62 3.05
CA PRO A 106 3.47 7.71 2.07
C PRO A 106 4.64 8.71 2.15
N LEU A 107 5.63 8.48 3.02
CA LEU A 107 6.71 9.46 3.31
C LEU A 107 7.66 9.70 2.13
N PHE A 108 7.69 8.76 1.19
CA PHE A 108 8.57 8.79 0.04
C PHE A 108 7.79 8.82 -1.28
N TYR A 109 8.34 9.55 -2.26
CA TYR A 109 7.80 9.62 -3.61
C TYR A 109 8.79 9.17 -4.66
N ARG A 110 8.32 8.39 -5.62
CA ARG A 110 9.15 7.92 -6.73
C ARG A 110 9.27 8.95 -7.83
N ALA A 111 10.24 9.85 -7.68
CA ALA A 111 10.51 10.94 -8.61
C ALA A 111 10.81 10.42 -10.03
N ASN A 112 11.59 9.34 -10.16
CA ASN A 112 11.87 8.70 -11.45
C ASN A 112 12.33 7.23 -11.28
N ARG A 113 12.89 6.63 -12.34
CA ARG A 113 13.39 5.24 -12.29
C ARG A 113 14.53 5.07 -11.29
N GLN A 114 15.36 6.11 -11.10
CA GLN A 114 16.54 6.07 -10.25
C GLN A 114 16.27 6.56 -8.83
N TYR A 115 15.34 7.50 -8.61
CA TYR A 115 15.20 8.20 -7.32
C TYR A 115 13.85 7.95 -6.62
N LEU A 116 13.94 7.74 -5.31
CA LEU A 116 12.84 7.75 -4.35
C LEU A 116 13.18 8.78 -3.26
N ILE A 117 12.39 9.84 -3.12
CA ILE A 117 12.74 11.01 -2.30
C ILE A 117 11.83 11.15 -1.09
N HIS A 118 12.40 11.47 0.07
CA HIS A 118 11.64 11.74 1.29
C HIS A 118 10.98 13.13 1.20
N LYS A 119 9.75 13.26 1.67
CA LYS A 119 9.01 14.53 1.69
C LYS A 119 9.77 15.70 2.33
N LYS A 120 10.26 15.51 3.56
CA LYS A 120 11.11 16.46 4.31
C LYS A 120 12.44 16.83 3.64
N SER A 121 12.93 16.09 2.62
CA SER A 121 14.18 16.44 1.95
C SER A 121 14.00 17.40 0.78
N VAL A 122 12.77 17.63 0.31
CA VAL A 122 12.49 18.55 -0.81
C VAL A 122 12.64 20.00 -0.34
N LEU A 123 13.54 20.76 -0.97
CA LEU A 123 13.69 22.20 -0.75
C LEU A 123 12.82 23.02 -1.70
N ASP A 124 12.98 22.75 -2.99
CA ASP A 124 12.24 23.43 -4.04
C ASP A 124 12.05 22.48 -5.24
N ALA A 125 11.07 22.83 -6.07
CA ALA A 125 10.89 22.23 -7.36
C ALA A 125 10.69 23.34 -8.39
N SER A 126 11.54 23.38 -9.41
CA SER A 126 11.55 24.43 -10.42
C SER A 126 11.47 23.85 -11.83
N GLY A 127 10.65 24.49 -12.66
CA GLY A 127 10.34 24.06 -14.02
C GLY A 127 10.43 25.22 -14.98
N TYR A 128 11.64 25.73 -15.22
CA TYR A 128 11.85 26.81 -16.17
C TYR A 128 11.99 26.18 -17.57
N LEU A 129 10.95 26.33 -18.40
CA LEU A 129 10.90 26.00 -19.84
C LEU A 129 10.99 24.52 -20.27
N SER A 130 11.26 23.60 -19.35
CA SER A 130 11.51 22.19 -19.68
C SER A 130 10.24 21.33 -19.55
N ARG A 131 10.10 20.30 -20.39
CA ARG A 131 9.05 19.25 -20.26
C ARG A 131 9.18 18.40 -18.97
N LYS A 132 10.00 18.84 -18.02
CA LYS A 132 10.38 18.13 -16.80
C LYS A 132 10.48 19.15 -15.66
N LEU A 133 10.07 18.73 -14.48
CA LEU A 133 10.26 19.45 -13.22
C LEU A 133 11.59 19.01 -12.60
N SER A 134 12.45 19.96 -12.26
CA SER A 134 13.68 19.69 -11.51
C SER A 134 13.38 19.79 -10.02
N VAL A 135 13.84 18.82 -9.23
CA VAL A 135 13.66 18.82 -7.77
C VAL A 135 15.02 18.99 -7.10
N THR A 136 15.10 19.95 -6.19
CA THR A 136 16.27 20.21 -5.35
C THR A 136 16.02 19.66 -3.96
N LEU A 137 16.99 18.89 -3.43
CA LEU A 137 16.92 18.37 -2.07
C LEU A 137 17.82 19.16 -1.12
N SER A 138 17.54 19.07 0.18
CA SER A 138 18.34 19.68 1.26
C SER A 138 19.71 19.03 1.43
N ILE A 139 19.88 17.83 0.87
CA ILE A 139 21.11 17.04 0.90
C ILE A 139 21.67 16.95 -0.53
N PRO A 140 23.00 16.99 -0.72
CA PRO A 140 23.61 16.81 -2.03
C PRO A 140 23.19 15.50 -2.68
N VAL A 141 22.79 15.58 -3.95
CA VAL A 141 22.41 14.42 -4.77
C VAL A 141 23.50 14.14 -5.82
N PRO A 142 23.79 12.87 -6.14
CA PRO A 142 24.82 12.52 -7.13
C PRO A 142 24.49 13.02 -8.55
N GLU A 143 23.20 12.98 -8.90
CA GLU A 143 22.69 13.39 -10.21
C GLU A 143 21.40 14.19 -10.03
N ARG A 144 21.09 15.06 -11.00
CA ARG A 144 19.89 15.91 -10.96
C ARG A 144 18.62 15.05 -10.94
N ILE A 145 17.73 15.33 -10.00
CA ILE A 145 16.43 14.69 -9.91
C ILE A 145 15.46 15.42 -10.84
N THR A 146 14.93 14.70 -11.83
CA THR A 146 13.88 15.21 -12.72
C THR A 146 12.63 14.35 -12.65
N ILE A 147 11.47 15.00 -12.60
CA ILE A 147 10.14 14.40 -12.69
C ILE A 147 9.55 14.75 -14.05
N SER A 148 8.97 13.77 -14.74
CA SER A 148 8.33 13.97 -16.03
C SER A 148 6.99 14.70 -15.91
N ARG A 149 6.59 15.46 -16.95
CA ARG A 149 5.40 16.33 -16.92
C ARG A 149 4.13 15.60 -16.48
N GLU A 150 3.94 14.36 -16.92
CA GLU A 150 2.78 13.54 -16.59
C GLU A 150 2.67 13.17 -15.11
N LYS A 151 3.79 13.21 -14.37
CA LYS A 151 3.84 12.90 -12.93
C LYS A 151 3.86 14.14 -12.04
N VAL A 152 3.97 15.33 -12.62
CA VAL A 152 4.09 16.59 -11.86
C VAL A 152 2.88 16.81 -10.96
N SER A 153 1.66 16.67 -11.47
CA SER A 153 0.44 16.86 -10.66
C SER A 153 0.42 15.92 -9.45
N GLN A 154 0.72 14.64 -9.67
CA GLN A 154 0.79 13.64 -8.59
C GLN A 154 1.87 13.99 -7.55
N PHE A 155 3.03 14.48 -8.00
CA PHE A 155 4.11 14.90 -7.09
C PHE A 155 3.69 16.10 -6.24
N LEU A 156 3.06 17.11 -6.85
CA LEU A 156 2.59 18.30 -6.13
C LEU A 156 1.49 17.94 -5.12
N GLU A 157 0.54 17.08 -5.50
CA GLU A 157 -0.48 16.57 -4.59
C GLU A 157 0.17 15.84 -3.41
N TRP A 158 1.14 14.96 -3.67
CA TRP A 158 1.88 14.25 -2.64
C TRP A 158 2.60 15.20 -1.67
N LEU A 159 3.16 16.32 -2.14
CA LEU A 159 3.76 17.33 -1.28
C LEU A 159 2.74 18.00 -0.33
N THR A 160 1.45 18.02 -0.67
CA THR A 160 0.41 18.65 0.18
C THR A 160 -0.22 17.72 1.21
N GLN A 161 -0.09 16.40 1.08
CA GLN A 161 -0.72 15.42 1.99
C GLN A 161 -0.08 15.39 3.39
N ALA A 162 -0.84 15.68 4.45
CA ALA A 162 -0.33 15.74 5.83
C ALA A 162 0.13 14.38 6.38
#